data_AF-A0A7W6S2H1-F1
#
_entry.id   AF-A0A7W6S2H1-F1
#
_cell.length_a   1.000
_cell.length_b   1.000
_cell.length_c   1.000
_cell.angle_alpha   90.00
_cell.angle_beta   90.00
_cell.angle_gamma   90.00
#
_symmetry.space_group_name_H-M   'P 1'
#
loop_
_entity.id
_entity.type
_entity.pdbx_description
1 polymer ?
#
loop_
_entity_poly.entity_id
_entity_poly.type
_entity_poly.pdbx_seq_one_letter_code
_entity_poly.pdbx_strand_id
1 'polypeptide(L)'
;MPDTIKAWEGLAHRAPTAKAPPVVPGREFAAPPTDIDEPEPMDAAELDGLDLEGLTLGILYRKASGEESQRRVTLHRMKVSKGPALFIACFCHERQANRT
;
A
#
# COMPACT_ATOMS: atom_id res chain seq x y z
N MET A 1 25.75 -9.58 -55.91
CA MET A 1 25.08 -8.30 -55.61
C MET A 1 25.09 -8.13 -54.10
N PRO A 2 25.52 -6.96 -53.60
CA PRO A 2 25.84 -6.75 -52.18
C PRO A 2 24.69 -6.10 -51.39
N ASP A 3 24.81 -6.18 -50.06
CA ASP A 3 24.28 -5.31 -48.99
C ASP A 3 22.74 -5.10 -48.92
N THR A 4 22.06 -5.23 -47.79
CA THR A 4 22.37 -4.54 -46.53
C THR A 4 21.38 -5.02 -45.46
N ILE A 5 21.83 -5.68 -44.39
CA ILE A 5 21.17 -5.50 -43.09
C ILE A 5 22.28 -5.11 -42.13
N LYS A 6 22.28 -3.82 -41.80
CA LYS A 6 23.20 -3.22 -40.84
C LYS A 6 23.10 -3.98 -39.52
N ALA A 7 24.26 -4.43 -39.06
CA ALA A 7 24.48 -4.84 -37.70
C ALA A 7 23.99 -3.71 -36.77
N TRP A 8 22.97 -4.00 -35.96
CA TRP A 8 22.67 -3.25 -34.75
C TRP A 8 23.72 -3.64 -33.71
N GLU A 9 24.96 -3.22 -33.96
CA GLU A 9 25.99 -3.20 -32.93
C GLU A 9 25.67 -2.05 -31.97
N GLY A 10 25.61 -2.37 -30.68
CA GLY A 10 25.88 -1.38 -29.65
C GLY A 10 24.68 -0.79 -28.89
N LEU A 11 23.74 -1.62 -28.44
CA LEU A 11 23.16 -1.39 -27.11
C LEU A 11 23.13 -2.72 -26.38
N ALA A 12 24.27 -3.06 -25.78
CA ALA A 12 24.26 -3.93 -24.62
C ALA A 12 23.28 -3.29 -23.62
N HIS A 13 22.07 -3.84 -23.55
CA HIS A 13 21.17 -3.61 -22.43
C HIS A 13 21.92 -4.08 -21.20
N ARG A 14 22.69 -3.16 -20.61
CA ARG A 14 23.21 -3.31 -19.27
C ARG A 14 21.97 -3.32 -18.41
N ALA A 15 21.43 -4.52 -18.20
CA ALA A 15 20.35 -4.73 -17.27
C ALA A 15 20.78 -4.00 -15.98
N PRO A 16 20.00 -3.03 -15.47
CA PRO A 16 20.23 -2.61 -14.12
C PRO A 16 20.16 -3.90 -13.32
N THR A 17 21.25 -4.26 -12.65
CA THR A 17 21.23 -5.32 -11.66
C THR A 17 20.21 -4.88 -10.63
N ALA A 18 18.95 -5.26 -10.87
CA ALA A 18 17.85 -5.11 -9.96
C ALA A 18 18.17 -6.09 -8.85
N LYS A 19 19.07 -5.67 -7.95
CA LYS A 19 19.14 -6.21 -6.62
C LYS A 19 17.72 -6.04 -6.10
N ALA A 20 17.00 -7.15 -5.99
CA ALA A 20 15.71 -7.15 -5.33
C ALA A 20 15.88 -6.37 -4.01
N PRO A 21 14.98 -5.43 -3.69
CA PRO A 21 15.08 -4.69 -2.43
C PRO A 21 15.22 -5.71 -1.30
N PRO A 22 16.14 -5.48 -0.34
CA PRO A 22 16.36 -6.44 0.72
C PRO A 22 15.02 -6.76 1.38
N VAL A 23 14.66 -8.04 1.38
CA VAL A 23 13.49 -8.53 2.10
C VAL A 23 13.82 -8.34 3.57
N VAL A 24 13.36 -7.24 4.15
CA VAL A 24 13.45 -7.01 5.59
C VAL A 24 12.66 -8.14 6.23
N PRO A 25 13.29 -9.05 7.00
CA PRO A 25 12.55 -10.08 7.72
C PRO A 25 11.50 -9.37 8.56
N GLY A 26 10.25 -9.81 8.43
CA GLY A 26 9.10 -9.15 9.03
C GLY A 26 9.40 -8.81 10.48
N ARG A 27 9.58 -7.52 10.75
CA ARG A 27 9.70 -7.05 12.12
C ARG A 27 8.33 -7.35 12.72
N GLU A 28 8.28 -8.23 13.70
CA GLU A 28 7.09 -8.38 14.52
C GLU A 28 6.73 -6.98 15.00
N PHE A 29 5.59 -6.48 14.53
CA PHE A 29 5.09 -5.20 15.03
C PHE A 29 4.88 -5.43 16.52
N ALA A 30 5.61 -4.66 17.33
CA ALA A 30 5.34 -4.62 18.75
C ALA A 30 3.83 -4.38 18.91
N ALA A 31 3.19 -5.12 19.82
CA ALA A 31 1.81 -4.83 20.17
C ALA A 31 1.70 -3.32 20.42
N PRO A 32 0.69 -2.64 19.83
CA PRO A 32 0.53 -1.22 20.06
C PRO A 32 0.50 -1.00 21.58
N PRO A 33 1.23 0.01 22.10
CA PRO A 33 1.25 0.27 23.53
C PRO A 33 -0.19 0.37 24.04
N THR A 34 -0.49 -0.31 25.15
CA THR A 34 -1.83 -0.31 25.75
C THR A 34 -2.15 0.99 26.49
N ASP A 35 -1.13 1.83 26.71
CA ASP A 35 -1.20 3.08 27.46
C ASP A 35 -1.13 4.31 26.53
N ILE A 36 -1.78 4.24 25.37
CA ILE A 36 -1.99 5.44 24.54
C ILE A 36 -3.28 6.07 25.07
N ASP A 37 -3.20 7.34 25.51
CA ASP A 37 -4.40 8.13 25.81
C ASP A 37 -5.38 8.02 24.64
N GLU A 38 -6.65 7.76 24.97
CA GLU A 38 -7.72 7.64 23.98
C GLU A 38 -7.70 8.91 23.11
N PRO A 39 -7.46 8.81 21.79
CA PRO A 39 -7.31 9.99 20.96
C PRO A 39 -8.59 10.80 21.06
N GLU A 40 -8.45 12.06 21.49
CA GLU A 40 -9.59 12.97 21.56
C GLU A 40 -10.27 13.02 20.18
N PRO A 41 -11.62 13.00 20.14
CA PRO A 41 -12.34 13.06 18.89
C PRO A 41 -12.01 14.38 18.19
N MET A 42 -11.19 14.31 17.15
CA MET A 42 -10.91 15.46 16.28
C MET A 42 -12.22 15.98 15.72
N ASP A 43 -12.35 17.31 15.68
CA ASP A 43 -13.51 17.91 15.05
C ASP A 43 -13.53 17.55 13.55
N ALA A 44 -14.74 17.48 12.97
CA ALA A 44 -14.88 17.10 11.56
C ALA A 44 -14.29 18.15 10.59
N ALA A 45 -13.99 19.36 11.07
CA ALA A 45 -13.45 20.46 10.26
C ALA A 45 -11.92 20.34 10.09
N GLU A 46 -11.21 19.77 11.07
CA GLU A 46 -9.77 19.50 11.00
C GLU A 46 -9.42 18.32 10.08
N LEU A 47 -10.36 17.39 9.88
CA LEU A 47 -10.17 16.25 8.96
C LEU A 47 -10.23 16.64 7.47
N ASP A 48 -10.85 17.78 7.14
CA ASP A 48 -11.11 18.20 5.74
C ASP A 48 -9.82 18.63 5.00
N GLY A 49 -8.67 18.65 5.68
CA GLY A 49 -7.35 18.99 5.12
C GLY A 49 -6.32 17.85 5.11
N LEU A 50 -6.63 16.67 5.65
CA LEU A 50 -5.69 15.55 5.68
C LEU A 50 -5.83 14.71 4.41
N ASP A 51 -4.99 15.03 3.43
CA ASP A 51 -4.82 14.18 2.25
C ASP A 51 -4.04 12.91 2.64
N LEU A 52 -4.78 11.83 2.86
CA LEU A 52 -4.23 10.52 3.18
C LEU A 52 -3.91 9.71 1.90
N GLU A 53 -4.14 10.26 0.71
CA GLU A 53 -3.83 9.57 -0.55
C GLU A 53 -2.32 9.29 -0.66
N GLY A 54 -1.98 8.05 -1.04
CA GLY A 54 -0.60 7.59 -1.15
C GLY A 54 0.04 7.16 0.18
N LEU A 55 -0.59 7.41 1.33
CA LEU A 55 -0.09 6.93 2.61
C LEU A 55 -0.14 5.40 2.66
N THR A 56 0.95 4.78 3.13
CA THR A 56 1.01 3.33 3.31
C THR A 56 0.95 2.98 4.80
N LEU A 57 -0.03 2.16 5.16
CA LEU A 57 -0.35 1.79 6.54
C LEU A 57 -0.34 0.28 6.71
N GLY A 58 0.03 -0.18 7.92
CA GLY A 58 -0.28 -1.52 8.38
C GLY A 58 -1.67 -1.54 9.02
N ILE A 59 -2.54 -2.45 8.59
CA ILE A 59 -3.90 -2.63 9.14
C ILE A 59 -4.11 -4.06 9.60
N LEU A 60 -4.94 -4.24 10.63
CA LEU A 60 -5.53 -5.52 10.96
C LEU A 60 -6.89 -5.63 10.26
N TYR A 61 -7.02 -6.54 9.31
CA TYR A 61 -8.23 -6.75 8.52
C TYR A 61 -8.93 -8.05 8.92
N ARG A 62 -10.17 -7.93 9.39
CA ARG A 62 -11.07 -9.06 9.65
C ARG A 62 -11.95 -9.34 8.44
N LYS A 63 -11.88 -10.56 7.90
CA LYS A 63 -12.76 -11.03 6.82
C LYS A 63 -14.19 -11.21 7.35
N ALA A 64 -15.16 -11.28 6.44
CA ALA A 64 -16.54 -11.65 6.79
C ALA A 64 -16.66 -13.04 7.45
N SER A 65 -15.71 -13.94 7.20
CA SER A 65 -15.62 -15.25 7.87
C SER A 65 -15.14 -15.18 9.32
N GLY A 66 -14.73 -14.01 9.82
CA GLY A 66 -14.15 -13.82 11.15
C GLY A 66 -12.63 -13.99 11.22
N GLU A 67 -11.99 -14.50 10.18
CA GLU A 67 -10.53 -14.64 10.13
C GLU A 67 -9.85 -13.27 10.02
N GLU A 68 -8.87 -13.04 10.90
CA GLU A 68 -8.07 -11.82 10.91
C GLU A 68 -6.77 -12.00 10.14
N SER A 69 -6.34 -10.93 9.46
CA SER A 69 -5.10 -10.90 8.71
C SER A 69 -4.48 -9.52 8.80
N GLN A 70 -3.19 -9.44 9.11
CA GLN A 70 -2.43 -8.19 9.01
C GLN A 70 -2.12 -7.91 7.53
N ARG A 71 -2.25 -6.66 7.11
CA ARG A 71 -2.03 -6.24 5.72
C ARG A 71 -1.37 -4.89 5.65
N ARG A 72 -0.58 -4.68 4.61
CA ARG A 72 -0.08 -3.37 4.21
C ARG A 72 -0.93 -2.86 3.08
N VAL A 73 -1.42 -1.64 3.23
CA VAL A 73 -2.30 -1.00 2.25
C VAL A 73 -1.78 0.39 1.93
N THR A 74 -1.76 0.73 0.64
CA THR A 74 -1.55 2.12 0.19
C THR A 74 -2.91 2.73 -0.10
N LEU A 75 -3.26 3.78 0.62
CA LEU A 75 -4.55 4.45 0.51
C LEU A 75 -4.65 5.18 -0.82
N HIS A 76 -5.80 5.05 -1.49
CA HIS A 76 -6.12 5.86 -2.67
C HIS A 76 -7.24 6.84 -2.36
N ARG A 77 -8.30 6.36 -1.72
CA ARG A 77 -9.46 7.19 -1.44
C ARG A 77 -10.27 6.63 -0.29
N MET A 78 -10.74 7.52 0.56
CA MET A 78 -11.78 7.20 1.54
C MET A 78 -13.14 7.66 1.01
N LYS A 79 -14.15 6.81 1.16
CA LYS A 79 -15.52 7.13 0.76
C LYS A 79 -16.49 6.78 1.88
N VAL A 80 -17.19 7.78 2.38
CA VAL A 80 -18.34 7.57 3.27
C VAL A 80 -19.50 7.07 2.42
N SER A 81 -20.11 5.96 2.82
CA SER A 81 -21.31 5.45 2.15
C SER A 81 -22.55 6.23 2.58
N LYS A 82 -23.71 5.95 1.98
CA LYS A 82 -25.00 6.52 2.43
C LYS A 82 -25.45 6.03 3.83
N GLY A 83 -24.65 5.18 4.50
CA GLY A 83 -24.87 4.68 5.85
C GLY A 83 -23.66 4.93 6.77
N PRO A 84 -23.61 4.34 7.96
CA PRO A 84 -22.54 4.61 8.94
C PRO A 84 -21.18 4.01 8.56
N ALA A 85 -21.09 3.32 7.41
CA ALA A 85 -19.89 2.63 6.99
C ALA A 85 -18.97 3.54 6.16
N LEU A 86 -17.70 3.57 6.56
CA LEU A 86 -16.58 4.13 5.81
C LEU A 86 -15.92 3.02 4.98
N PHE A 87 -15.69 3.29 3.69
CA PHE A 87 -14.97 2.40 2.80
C PHE A 87 -13.64 3.01 2.38
N ILE A 88 -12.61 2.19 2.27
CA ILE A 88 -11.25 2.62 1.96
C ILE A 88 -10.78 1.92 0.69
N ALA A 89 -10.76 2.66 -0.43
CA ALA A 89 -10.11 2.18 -1.64
C ALA A 89 -8.58 2.24 -1.47
N CYS A 90 -7.93 1.10 -1.64
CA CYS A 90 -6.49 0.96 -1.42
C CYS A 90 -5.86 -0.13 -2.29
N PHE A 91 -4.55 -0.08 -2.49
CA PHE A 91 -3.77 -1.20 -3.01
C PHE A 91 -3.29 -2.08 -1.87
N CYS A 92 -3.67 -3.36 -1.88
CA CYS A 92 -3.26 -4.34 -0.89
C CYS A 92 -2.00 -5.07 -1.34
N HIS A 93 -0.90 -4.92 -0.60
CA HIS A 93 0.42 -5.42 -0.99
C HIS A 93 0.50 -6.95 -0.90
N GLU A 94 -0.13 -7.56 0.11
CA GLU A 94 -0.14 -9.03 0.29
C GLU A 94 -1.00 -9.74 -0.77
N ARG A 95 -1.95 -9.03 -1.38
CA ARG A 95 -2.77 -9.54 -2.48
C ARG A 95 -2.34 -9.04 -3.85
N GLN A 96 -1.39 -8.11 -3.91
CA GLN A 96 -0.93 -7.39 -5.10
C GLN A 96 -2.10 -6.87 -5.96
N ALA A 97 -3.13 -6.32 -5.32
CA ALA A 97 -4.36 -5.93 -6.00
C ALA A 97 -5.10 -4.79 -5.30
N ASN A 98 -5.84 -4.01 -6.09
CA ASN A 98 -6.75 -2.97 -5.59
C ASN A 98 -7.95 -3.60 -4.85
N ARG A 99 -8.29 -3.04 -3.69
CA ARG A 99 -9.34 -3.51 -2.77
C ARG A 99 -10.10 -2.32 -2.16
N THR A 100 -11.23 -2.63 -1.52
CA THR A 100 -12.11 -1.71 -0.80
C THR A 100 -12.55 -2.33 0.51
#